data_AF-A0AAJ1RNY3-F1
#
_entry.id   AF-A0AAJ1RNY3-F1
#
_cell.length_a   1.000
_cell.length_b   1.000
_cell.length_c   1.000
_cell.angle_alpha   90.00
_cell.angle_beta   90.00
_cell.angle_gamma   90.00
#
_symmetry.space_group_name_H-M   'P 1'
#
loop_
_entity.id
_entity.type
_entity.pdbx_description
1 polymer ?
#
loop_
_entity_poly.entity_id
_entity_poly.type
_entity_poly.pdbx_seq_one_letter_code
_entity_poly.pdbx_strand_id
1 'polypeptide(L)'
;MLLVPVDAIIVEEDSQRLMTGFNKLQRVRTVVTDRHRMSIRQGENWGEFYNLQSDPTEVNNLFDEASAEQIRATLTETMLGQIIELQGWAPLLAYRALVPPGCCQTNENSHRIVSAA
;
A
#
# COMPACT_ATOMS: atom_id res chain seq x y z
N MET A 1 -18.28 14.71 -12.67
CA MET A 1 -17.53 13.84 -11.74
C MET A 1 -16.35 13.28 -12.53
N LEU A 2 -15.17 13.89 -12.41
CA LEU A 2 -13.96 13.37 -13.06
C LEU A 2 -13.45 12.22 -12.19
N LEU A 3 -13.49 11.00 -12.72
CA LEU A 3 -12.76 9.87 -12.14
C LEU A 3 -11.29 10.12 -12.46
N VAL A 4 -10.48 10.31 -11.43
CA VAL A 4 -9.02 10.25 -11.57
C VAL A 4 -8.68 8.80 -11.97
N PRO A 5 -7.90 8.58 -13.04
CA PRO A 5 -7.51 7.23 -13.42
C PRO A 5 -6.69 6.60 -12.28
N VAL A 6 -7.02 5.35 -11.96
CA VAL A 6 -6.33 4.58 -10.92
C VAL A 6 -5.39 3.61 -11.62
N ASP A 7 -4.08 3.78 -11.43
CA ASP A 7 -3.06 2.94 -12.07
C ASP A 7 -2.99 1.53 -11.46
N ALA A 8 -3.28 1.41 -10.17
CA ALA A 8 -3.32 0.14 -9.46
C ALA A 8 -4.31 0.18 -8.29
N ILE A 9 -4.98 -0.93 -8.03
CA ILE A 9 -5.89 -1.13 -6.91
C ILE A 9 -5.28 -2.15 -5.95
N ILE A 10 -5.43 -1.89 -4.65
CA ILE A 10 -5.09 -2.84 -3.59
C ILE A 10 -6.35 -3.51 -3.07
N VAL A 11 -6.33 -4.85 -3.01
CA VAL A 11 -7.32 -5.66 -2.31
C VAL A 11 -6.65 -6.28 -1.09
N GLU A 12 -7.18 -5.96 0.09
CA GLU A 12 -6.70 -6.47 1.36
C GLU A 12 -7.62 -7.57 1.88
N GLU A 13 -7.03 -8.69 2.27
CA GLU A 13 -7.73 -9.76 2.97
C GLU A 13 -7.04 -10.02 4.31
N ASP A 14 -7.76 -9.73 5.40
CA ASP A 14 -7.40 -10.11 6.75
C ASP A 14 -8.51 -11.05 7.27
N SER A 15 -8.33 -12.35 7.03
CA SER A 15 -9.32 -13.36 7.40
C SER A 15 -9.57 -13.38 8.91
N GLN A 16 -10.84 -13.28 9.31
CA GLN A 16 -11.27 -13.35 10.71
C GLN A 16 -11.45 -14.79 11.21
N ARG A 17 -11.45 -15.77 10.31
CA ARG A 17 -11.62 -17.20 10.61
C ARG A 17 -10.80 -18.05 9.66
N LEU A 18 -10.57 -19.31 10.04
CA LEU A 18 -9.98 -20.28 9.13
C LEU A 18 -10.90 -20.48 7.93
N MET A 19 -10.32 -20.35 6.74
CA MET A 19 -10.97 -20.66 5.48
C MET A 19 -10.68 -22.11 5.10
N THR A 20 -11.62 -22.75 4.41
CA THR A 20 -11.44 -24.10 3.87
C THR A 20 -10.14 -24.16 3.05
N GLY A 21 -9.32 -25.18 3.30
CA GLY A 21 -8.02 -25.34 2.63
C GLY A 21 -6.83 -24.71 3.35
N PHE A 22 -7.04 -23.97 4.45
CA PHE A 22 -5.97 -23.36 5.23
C PHE A 22 -5.98 -23.78 6.71
N ASN A 23 -4.79 -23.95 7.28
CA ASN A 23 -4.58 -24.27 8.69
C ASN A 23 -4.27 -23.04 9.56
N LYS A 24 -4.20 -21.85 8.96
CA LYS A 24 -3.95 -20.57 9.63
C LYS A 24 -4.80 -19.46 9.00
N LEU A 25 -5.00 -18.38 9.76
CA LEU A 25 -5.65 -17.18 9.26
C LEU A 25 -4.86 -16.62 8.06
N GLN A 26 -5.57 -16.26 7.01
CA GLN A 26 -4.98 -15.68 5.82
C GLN A 26 -4.86 -14.17 5.98
N ARG A 27 -3.67 -13.67 5.65
CA ARG A 27 -3.38 -12.24 5.55
C ARG A 27 -2.75 -12.02 4.18
N VAL A 28 -3.50 -11.43 3.25
CA VAL A 28 -3.15 -11.35 1.82
C VAL A 28 -3.21 -9.90 1.36
N ARG A 29 -2.22 -9.48 0.59
CA ARG A 29 -2.25 -8.22 -0.16
C ARG A 29 -2.22 -8.57 -1.64
N THR A 30 -3.19 -8.03 -2.37
CA THR A 30 -3.29 -8.20 -3.82
C THR A 30 -3.19 -6.85 -4.48
N VAL A 31 -2.37 -6.75 -5.52
CA VAL A 31 -2.30 -5.59 -6.42
C VAL A 31 -2.91 -5.98 -7.75
N VAL A 32 -3.77 -5.11 -8.28
CA VAL A 32 -4.40 -5.28 -9.59
C VAL A 32 -4.13 -4.04 -10.41
N THR A 33 -3.53 -4.22 -11.58
CA THR A 33 -3.39 -3.19 -12.62
C THR A 33 -4.27 -3.53 -13.81
N ASP A 34 -4.23 -2.71 -14.85
CA ASP A 34 -4.83 -3.01 -16.16
C ASP A 34 -4.36 -4.33 -16.81
N ARG A 35 -3.18 -4.83 -16.43
CA ARG A 35 -2.48 -5.94 -17.08
C ARG A 35 -2.16 -7.11 -16.17
N HIS A 36 -2.11 -6.89 -14.86
CA HIS A 36 -1.59 -7.89 -13.93
C HIS A 36 -2.40 -7.94 -12.65
N ARG A 37 -2.51 -9.15 -12.08
CA ARG A 37 -2.94 -9.36 -10.70
C ARG A 37 -1.84 -10.13 -9.99
N MET A 38 -1.43 -9.67 -8.81
CA MET A 38 -0.48 -10.40 -7.97
C MET A 38 -0.89 -10.37 -6.51
N SER A 39 -0.86 -11.54 -5.85
CA SER A 39 -1.18 -11.71 -4.43
C SER A 39 0.03 -12.22 -3.67
N ILE A 40 0.34 -11.59 -2.52
CA ILE A 40 1.36 -12.03 -1.56
C ILE A 40 0.69 -12.34 -0.23
N ARG A 41 1.06 -13.47 0.38
CA ARG A 41 0.50 -13.98 1.63
C ARG A 41 1.51 -13.86 2.78
N GLN A 42 1.04 -13.56 3.98
CA GLN A 42 1.90 -13.45 5.15
C GLN A 42 2.48 -14.82 5.56
N GLY A 43 3.81 -14.90 5.60
CA GLY A 43 4.55 -16.07 6.08
C GLY A 43 4.36 -17.29 5.21
N GLU A 44 4.08 -17.10 3.92
CA GLU A 44 4.09 -18.13 2.88
C GLU A 44 5.26 -17.85 1.92
N ASN A 45 5.79 -18.90 1.31
CA ASN A 45 6.82 -18.81 0.28
C ASN A 45 6.28 -18.91 -1.15
N TRP A 46 4.98 -19.13 -1.29
CA TRP A 46 4.26 -19.18 -2.56
C TRP A 46 3.31 -17.98 -2.67
N GLY A 47 2.89 -17.67 -3.90
CA GLY A 47 1.97 -16.58 -4.18
C GLY A 47 1.21 -16.81 -5.48
N GLU A 48 0.49 -15.77 -5.89
CA GLU A 48 -0.29 -15.77 -7.13
C GLU A 48 0.19 -14.62 -8.00
N PHE A 49 0.46 -14.87 -9.28
CA PHE A 49 0.74 -13.83 -10.27
C PHE A 49 0.13 -14.23 -11.62
N TYR A 50 -0.72 -13.36 -12.15
CA TYR A 50 -1.42 -13.56 -13.41
C TYR A 50 -1.23 -12.37 -14.35
N ASN A 51 -1.04 -12.65 -15.63
CA ASN A 51 -1.11 -11.67 -16.70
C ASN A 51 -2.53 -11.65 -17.26
N LEU A 52 -3.30 -10.62 -16.89
CA LEU A 52 -4.72 -10.46 -17.24
C LEU A 52 -4.94 -10.21 -18.74
N GLN A 53 -3.92 -9.73 -19.46
CA GLN A 53 -4.02 -9.49 -20.89
C GLN A 53 -3.97 -10.80 -21.70
N SER A 54 -3.06 -11.72 -21.34
CA SER A 54 -2.93 -13.02 -22.00
C SER A 54 -3.79 -14.12 -21.36
N ASP A 55 -4.12 -13.96 -20.08
CA ASP A 55 -4.88 -14.91 -19.28
C ASP A 55 -5.94 -14.18 -18.43
N PRO A 56 -7.01 -13.69 -19.07
CA PRO A 56 -8.10 -12.99 -18.37
C PRO A 56 -8.90 -13.91 -17.43
N THR A 57 -8.68 -15.21 -17.50
CA THR A 57 -9.32 -16.24 -16.66
C THR A 57 -8.47 -16.66 -15.46
N GLU A 58 -7.25 -16.13 -15.33
CA GLU A 58 -6.35 -16.37 -14.20
C GLU A 58 -6.06 -17.86 -13.95
N VAL A 59 -5.84 -18.62 -15.02
CA VAL A 59 -5.59 -20.07 -14.97
C VAL A 59 -4.10 -20.39 -14.78
N ASN A 60 -3.21 -19.56 -15.33
CA ASN A 60 -1.78 -19.80 -15.40
C ASN A 60 -1.05 -18.94 -14.36
N ASN A 61 -0.77 -19.52 -13.19
CA ASN A 61 -0.01 -18.83 -12.15
C ASN A 61 1.49 -18.76 -12.54
N LEU A 62 2.00 -17.55 -12.70
CA LEU A 62 3.37 -17.25 -13.12
C LEU A 62 4.31 -16.92 -11.95
N PHE A 63 3.86 -17.07 -10.69
CA PHE A 63 4.58 -16.53 -9.53
C PHE A 63 6.02 -17.05 -9.38
N ASP A 64 6.21 -18.35 -9.61
CA ASP A 64 7.50 -19.04 -9.48
C ASP A 64 8.29 -19.10 -10.80
N GLU A 65 7.77 -18.52 -11.88
CA GLU A 65 8.44 -18.50 -13.18
C GLU A 65 9.59 -17.47 -13.18
N ALA A 66 10.78 -17.90 -13.61
CA ALA A 66 11.95 -17.01 -13.67
C ALA A 66 11.72 -15.81 -14.58
N SER A 67 10.92 -15.96 -15.65
CA SER A 67 10.56 -14.87 -16.55
C SER A 67 9.70 -13.78 -15.88
N ALA A 68 9.05 -14.10 -14.77
CA ALA A 68 8.17 -13.18 -14.03
C ALA A 68 8.90 -12.35 -12.97
N GLU A 69 10.16 -12.65 -12.65
CA GLU A 69 10.87 -12.07 -11.51
C GLU A 69 10.90 -10.54 -11.55
N GLN A 70 11.28 -9.95 -12.69
CA GLN A 70 11.35 -8.50 -12.84
C GLN A 70 9.98 -7.83 -12.72
N ILE A 71 8.93 -8.45 -13.27
CA ILE A 71 7.56 -7.90 -13.21
C ILE A 71 7.04 -7.99 -11.77
N ARG A 72 7.28 -9.10 -11.08
CA ARG A 72 6.93 -9.26 -9.67
C ARG A 72 7.62 -8.23 -8.78
N ALA A 73 8.88 -7.90 -9.05
CA ALA A 73 9.59 -6.84 -8.34
C ALA A 73 8.87 -5.49 -8.52
N THR A 74 8.54 -5.12 -9.75
CA THR A 74 7.80 -3.87 -10.06
C THR A 74 6.40 -3.84 -9.43
N LEU A 75 5.67 -4.96 -9.48
CA LEU A 75 4.35 -5.06 -8.86
C LEU A 75 4.44 -4.99 -7.33
N THR A 76 5.51 -5.53 -6.73
CA THR A 76 5.75 -5.43 -5.28
C THR A 76 6.02 -3.99 -4.87
N GLU A 77 6.84 -3.26 -5.62
CA GLU A 77 7.10 -1.83 -5.39
C GLU A 77 5.81 -1.01 -5.54
N THR A 78 5.03 -1.28 -6.58
CA THR A 78 3.73 -0.63 -6.81
C THR A 78 2.77 -0.92 -5.67
N MET A 79 2.66 -2.18 -5.24
CA MET A 79 1.83 -2.60 -4.12
C MET A 79 2.22 -1.87 -2.83
N LEU A 80 3.51 -1.81 -2.52
CA LEU A 80 4.02 -1.12 -1.34
C LEU A 80 3.73 0.39 -1.40
N GLY A 81 3.95 1.03 -2.56
CA GLY A 81 3.62 2.44 -2.77
C GLY A 81 2.14 2.73 -2.49
N GLN A 82 1.24 1.92 -3.05
CA GLN A 82 -0.21 2.07 -2.81
C GLN A 82 -0.59 1.83 -1.34
N ILE A 83 0.02 0.84 -0.69
CA ILE A 83 -0.22 0.59 0.75
C ILE A 83 0.21 1.81 1.57
N ILE A 84 1.35 2.43 1.26
CA ILE A 84 1.83 3.63 1.97
C ILE A 84 0.83 4.79 1.78
N GLU A 85 0.34 5.02 0.56
CA GLU A 85 -0.65 6.06 0.26
C GLU A 85 -1.99 5.82 0.98
N LEU A 86 -2.43 4.57 1.05
CA LEU A 86 -3.70 4.20 1.69
C LEU A 86 -3.60 4.12 3.22
N GLN A 87 -2.40 3.93 3.76
CA GLN A 87 -2.20 3.83 5.19
C GLN A 87 -2.43 5.21 5.84
N GLY A 88 -3.48 5.29 6.65
CA GLY A 88 -3.77 6.50 7.40
C GLY A 88 -2.58 6.91 8.27
N TRP A 89 -2.36 8.22 8.39
CA TRP A 89 -1.39 8.79 9.31
C TRP A 89 -1.95 8.69 10.74
N ALA A 90 -1.93 7.48 11.32
CA ALA A 90 -2.57 7.15 12.58
C ALA A 90 -1.57 6.71 13.70
N PRO A 91 -1.89 7.00 14.98
CA PRO A 91 -2.97 7.89 15.38
C PRO A 91 -2.59 9.28 14.89
N LEU A 92 -3.56 10.06 14.40
CA LEU A 92 -3.34 11.50 14.38
C LEU A 92 -2.86 11.81 15.79
N LEU A 93 -1.61 12.27 15.91
CA LEU A 93 -1.10 12.80 17.15
C LEU A 93 -2.22 13.69 17.68
N ALA A 94 -2.75 13.37 18.86
CA ALA A 94 -3.81 14.16 19.49
C ALA A 94 -3.39 15.65 19.68
N TYR A 95 -2.18 16.03 19.27
CA TYR A 95 -1.63 17.38 19.29
C TYR A 95 -1.28 17.99 17.93
N ARG A 96 -1.38 17.32 16.77
CA ARG A 96 -1.10 18.01 15.48
C ARG A 96 -2.31 18.86 15.08
N ALA A 97 -2.46 19.94 15.84
CA ALA A 97 -3.19 21.13 15.43
C ALA A 97 -2.83 21.43 13.98
N LEU A 98 -3.88 21.56 13.18
CA LEU A 98 -3.86 22.11 11.85
C LEU A 98 -3.18 23.49 11.93
N VAL A 99 -1.89 23.54 11.65
CA VAL A 99 -1.26 24.77 11.16
C VAL A 99 -1.33 24.66 9.65
N PRO A 100 -2.29 25.31 8.98
CA PRO A 100 -2.30 25.37 7.53
C PRO A 100 -0.98 26.00 7.04
N PRO A 101 -0.49 25.63 5.84
CA PRO A 101 0.71 26.23 5.27
C PRO A 101 0.48 27.75 5.12
N GLY A 102 1.14 28.54 5.99
CA GLY A 102 1.04 30.00 6.01
C GLY A 102 0.82 30.64 7.38
N CYS A 103 0.52 29.88 8.45
CA CYS A 103 0.33 30.47 9.78
C CYS A 103 1.52 30.18 10.72
N CYS A 104 2.17 31.26 11.16
CA CYS A 104 3.16 31.34 12.25
C CYS A 104 4.21 30.22 12.31
N GLN A 105 5.32 30.42 11.59
CA GLN A 105 6.58 29.81 11.98
C GLN A 105 6.91 30.31 13.40
N THR A 106 6.94 29.40 14.37
CA THR A 106 7.49 29.70 15.69
C THR A 106 8.97 30.02 15.50
N ASN A 107 9.33 31.28 15.72
CA ASN A 107 10.73 31.69 15.77
C ASN A 107 11.36 31.04 17.02
N GLU A 108 12.30 30.12 16.83
CA GLU A 108 13.00 29.40 17.90
C GLU A 108 13.92 30.30 18.76
N ASN A 109 13.73 31.62 18.77
CA ASN A 109 14.73 32.57 19.26
C ASN A 109 14.21 33.64 20.23
N SER A 110 13.21 33.35 21.05
CA SER A 110 12.68 34.30 22.04
C SER A 110 12.82 33.85 23.49
N HIS A 111 14.02 33.42 23.89
CA HIS A 111 14.44 33.46 25.30
C HIS A 111 15.36 34.66 25.55
N ARG A 112 14.79 35.87 25.51
CA ARG A 112 15.15 37.00 26.40
C ARG A 112 14.26 38.22 26.11
N ILE A 113 13.43 38.52 27.10
CA ILE A 113 12.88 39.82 27.45
C ILE A 113 14.11 40.65 27.94
N VAL A 114 14.35 41.91 27.57
CA VAL A 114 13.76 43.13 28.16
C VAL A 114 14.23 44.39 27.39
N SER A 115 13.27 45.30 27.17
CA SER A 115 13.25 46.78 27.07
C SER A 115 14.07 47.55 26.03
N ALA A 116 13.32 48.41 25.33
CA ALA A 116 13.79 49.59 24.62
C ALA A 116 14.34 50.66 25.58
N ALA A 117 15.53 51.17 25.26
CA ALA A 117 16.01 52.56 25.41
C ALA A 117 17.36 52.66 24.70
#